data_AF-A0A1Z5RC52-F1
#
_entry.id   AF-A0A1Z5RC52-F1
#
_cell.length_a   1.000
_cell.length_b   1.000
_cell.length_c   1.000
_cell.angle_alpha   90.00
_cell.angle_beta   90.00
_cell.angle_gamma   90.00
#
_symmetry.space_group_name_H-M   'P 1'
#
loop_
_entity.id
_entity.type
_entity.pdbx_description
1 polymer ?
#
loop_
_entity_poly.entity_id
_entity_poly.type
_entity_poly.pdbx_seq_one_letter_code
_entity_poly.pdbx_strand_id
1 'polypeptide(L)'
;MIIGYLRSLLFLGSSASVSCAMRVEDRARARVGEMETGCGAGQKLEEEEAPAAQREREREWEEAAEAVAYDSCTWPPPVVAVCGPGNSGKSAFSRLLLNTLIDRYKKVGYLDIDVGQPEFTPPGFVSLHVFEEKPKDLTILYLRNPKRCFFFGDICAKRNPKLLLTYIFGLHDYFLQEFYCLGEVGNPKKSAIPLVINTSGWVKGTGLQVLTDMLKYVSPSHVIRVSTIVERKNLPGGMFWMNEGEGDSSVNVVEIPAAQNSPRHMLAKKEARIMRDLRLIAYFRQCLPREFPVFCFDDLVQGFGSIHPFRLPLSKIHVIDLHCQVSSKPYIFRKTVFI
;
A
#
# COMPACT_ATOMS: atom_id res chain seq x y z
N MET A 1 -0.71 -19.61 -23.40
CA MET A 1 -0.39 -18.20 -23.13
C MET A 1 -0.78 -17.74 -21.71
N ILE A 2 -0.82 -18.65 -20.71
CA ILE A 2 -1.00 -18.32 -19.26
C ILE A 2 0.08 -19.01 -18.39
N ILE A 3 0.99 -19.78 -19.00
CA ILE A 3 2.20 -20.32 -18.34
C ILE A 3 3.27 -19.22 -18.09
N GLY A 4 3.07 -17.99 -18.59
CA GLY A 4 3.95 -16.85 -18.34
C GLY A 4 3.72 -16.14 -16.98
N TYR A 5 2.52 -16.24 -16.40
CA TYR A 5 2.18 -15.47 -15.19
C TYR A 5 2.50 -16.20 -13.87
N LEU A 6 2.47 -17.54 -13.86
CA LEU A 6 2.94 -18.34 -12.70
C LEU A 6 4.45 -18.58 -12.68
N ARG A 7 5.16 -18.36 -13.79
CA ARG A 7 6.63 -18.43 -13.82
C ARG A 7 7.33 -17.19 -13.24
N SER A 8 6.63 -16.06 -13.12
CA SER A 8 7.26 -14.81 -12.67
C SER A 8 7.47 -14.71 -11.14
N LEU A 9 7.02 -15.70 -10.37
CA LEU A 9 7.32 -15.84 -8.93
C LEU A 9 8.59 -16.64 -8.64
N LEU A 10 9.21 -17.26 -9.67
CA LEU A 10 10.48 -17.97 -9.58
C LEU A 10 11.34 -17.61 -10.81
N PHE A 11 12.23 -16.64 -10.62
CA PHE A 11 13.30 -16.18 -11.53
C PHE A 11 12.97 -15.27 -12.73
N LEU A 12 13.64 -14.11 -12.68
CA LEU A 12 14.05 -13.14 -13.72
C LEU A 12 12.96 -12.40 -14.52
N GLY A 13 13.15 -11.08 -14.57
CA GLY A 13 12.16 -10.13 -15.03
C GLY A 13 12.06 -9.95 -16.54
N SER A 14 10.95 -9.35 -16.94
CA SER A 14 10.89 -8.42 -18.06
C SER A 14 9.62 -7.58 -17.94
N SER A 15 9.77 -6.30 -18.26
CA SER A 15 8.79 -5.22 -18.24
C SER A 15 7.71 -5.40 -19.33
N ALA A 16 6.44 -5.27 -18.94
CA ALA A 16 5.35 -4.93 -19.86
C ALA A 16 4.29 -4.10 -19.10
N SER A 17 4.42 -2.78 -19.18
CA SER A 17 3.41 -1.80 -18.75
C SER A 17 2.23 -1.81 -19.71
N VAL A 18 1.01 -1.78 -19.20
CA VAL A 18 -0.19 -1.64 -20.03
C VAL A 18 -1.00 -0.43 -19.56
N SER A 19 -1.09 0.54 -20.47
CA SER A 19 -1.94 1.72 -20.44
C SER A 19 -3.35 1.40 -20.97
N CYS A 20 -4.37 2.06 -20.40
CA CYS A 20 -5.61 2.55 -21.04
C CYS A 20 -6.86 2.29 -20.17
N ALA A 21 -7.23 3.26 -19.32
CA ALA A 21 -8.51 3.33 -18.59
C ALA A 21 -9.39 4.54 -19.01
N MET A 22 -8.99 5.28 -20.06
CA MET A 22 -9.56 6.58 -20.44
C MET A 22 -10.96 6.57 -21.10
N ARG A 23 -11.76 5.49 -21.06
CA ARG A 23 -13.05 5.46 -21.78
C ARG A 23 -14.30 5.20 -20.96
N VAL A 24 -14.18 4.95 -19.66
CA VAL A 24 -15.35 4.61 -18.83
C VAL A 24 -15.99 5.85 -18.20
N GLU A 25 -15.22 6.91 -17.93
CA GLU A 25 -15.70 8.10 -17.22
C GLU A 25 -16.58 9.04 -18.09
N ASP A 26 -16.30 9.15 -19.40
CA ASP A 26 -17.06 10.02 -20.30
C ASP A 26 -18.54 9.61 -20.44
N ARG A 27 -18.88 8.32 -20.21
CA ARG A 27 -20.27 7.84 -20.30
C ARG A 27 -21.05 7.94 -18.99
N ALA A 28 -20.37 8.04 -17.85
CA ALA A 28 -21.05 8.22 -16.56
C ALA A 28 -21.57 9.66 -16.40
N ARG A 29 -20.85 10.66 -16.93
CA ARG A 29 -21.34 12.05 -16.99
C ARG A 29 -22.52 12.23 -17.95
N ALA A 30 -22.56 11.47 -19.05
CA ALA A 30 -23.63 11.58 -20.05
C ALA A 30 -25.01 11.12 -19.54
N ARG A 31 -25.08 10.21 -18.55
CA ARG A 31 -26.36 9.69 -18.03
C ARG A 31 -26.99 10.50 -16.90
N VAL A 32 -26.29 11.49 -16.37
CA VAL A 32 -26.84 12.41 -15.37
C VAL A 32 -27.43 13.67 -16.04
N GLY A 33 -27.12 13.91 -17.33
CA GLY A 33 -27.54 15.10 -18.08
C GLY A 33 -28.85 14.99 -18.87
N GLU A 34 -29.56 13.86 -18.85
CA GLU A 34 -30.83 13.69 -19.58
C GLU A 34 -32.04 13.69 -18.63
N MET A 35 -32.14 14.71 -17.76
CA MET A 35 -33.42 15.01 -17.10
C MET A 35 -33.52 16.48 -16.66
N GLU A 36 -33.11 17.43 -17.48
CA GLU A 36 -33.38 18.86 -17.25
C GLU A 36 -33.43 19.62 -18.58
N THR A 37 -34.58 19.56 -19.25
CA THR A 37 -34.91 20.51 -20.32
C THR A 37 -35.68 21.68 -19.70
N GLY A 38 -35.02 22.83 -19.53
CA GLY A 38 -35.68 24.05 -19.08
C GLY A 38 -34.76 25.25 -18.91
N CYS A 39 -34.62 26.04 -19.99
CA CYS A 39 -34.27 27.46 -20.04
C CYS A 39 -32.88 27.91 -19.52
N GLY A 40 -32.08 28.49 -20.42
CA GLY A 40 -30.72 28.95 -20.13
C GLY A 40 -30.62 30.32 -19.46
N ALA A 41 -29.56 30.48 -18.67
CA ALA A 41 -28.74 31.68 -18.56
C ALA A 41 -27.40 31.29 -17.92
N GLY A 42 -26.29 31.76 -18.48
CA GLY A 42 -24.94 31.27 -18.18
C GLY A 42 -24.53 31.41 -16.71
N GLN A 43 -24.00 30.31 -16.15
CA GLN A 43 -23.21 30.33 -14.93
C GLN A 43 -21.76 30.01 -15.28
N LYS A 44 -20.87 30.91 -14.87
CA LYS A 44 -19.43 30.66 -14.83
C LYS A 44 -19.20 29.40 -13.99
N LEU A 45 -18.35 28.51 -14.49
CA LEU A 45 -17.77 27.43 -13.69
C LEU A 45 -16.92 28.10 -12.59
N GLU A 46 -17.50 28.25 -11.40
CA GLU A 46 -16.74 28.56 -10.19
C GLU A 46 -16.08 27.25 -9.74
N GLU A 47 -14.75 27.19 -9.87
CA GLU A 47 -13.95 26.18 -9.19
C GLU A 47 -14.15 26.39 -7.67
N GLU A 48 -14.89 25.48 -7.04
CA GLU A 48 -15.16 25.50 -5.61
C GLU A 48 -13.82 25.46 -4.84
N GLU A 49 -13.41 26.59 -4.26
CA GLU A 49 -12.16 26.70 -3.52
C GLU A 49 -12.18 25.77 -2.30
N ALA A 50 -11.24 24.81 -2.24
CA ALA A 50 -11.05 23.98 -1.06
C ALA A 50 -10.86 24.86 0.20
N PRO A 51 -11.43 24.49 1.37
CA PRO A 51 -11.37 25.32 2.58
C PRO A 51 -9.92 25.64 2.95
N ALA A 52 -9.63 26.88 3.38
CA ALA A 52 -8.26 27.33 3.68
C ALA A 52 -7.45 26.39 4.58
N ALA A 53 -8.08 25.79 5.60
CA ALA A 53 -7.45 24.83 6.52
C ALA A 53 -7.08 23.48 5.86
N GLN A 54 -7.72 23.12 4.75
CA GLN A 54 -7.32 21.95 3.96
C GLN A 54 -6.08 22.26 3.13
N ARG A 55 -6.03 23.42 2.47
CA ARG A 55 -4.87 23.87 1.68
C ARG A 55 -3.62 24.02 2.55
N GLU A 56 -3.77 24.55 3.76
CA GLU A 56 -2.66 24.67 4.72
C GLU A 56 -2.09 23.29 5.10
N ARG A 57 -2.95 22.30 5.38
CA ARG A 57 -2.50 20.92 5.64
C ARG A 57 -1.79 20.28 4.45
N GLU A 58 -2.33 20.47 3.25
CA GLU A 58 -1.72 19.95 2.02
C GLU A 58 -0.32 20.54 1.84
N ARG A 59 -0.16 21.84 2.09
CA ARG A 59 1.14 22.52 2.09
C ARG A 59 2.10 21.95 3.14
N GLU A 60 1.66 21.74 4.39
CA GLU A 60 2.50 21.13 5.42
C GLU A 60 2.98 19.72 5.03
N TRP A 61 2.13 18.94 4.35
CA TRP A 61 2.50 17.62 3.85
C TRP A 61 3.52 17.69 2.72
N GLU A 62 3.34 18.62 1.79
CA GLU A 62 4.29 18.88 0.70
C GLU A 62 5.64 19.32 1.24
N GLU A 63 5.67 20.28 2.16
CA GLU A 63 6.90 20.75 2.81
C GLU A 63 7.63 19.63 3.55
N ALA A 64 6.90 18.78 4.28
CA ALA A 64 7.49 17.63 4.96
C ALA A 64 8.04 16.59 3.96
N ALA A 65 7.33 16.31 2.86
CA ALA A 65 7.80 15.38 1.84
C ALA A 65 9.04 15.92 1.10
N GLU A 66 9.06 17.22 0.78
CA GLU A 66 10.20 17.89 0.18
C GLU A 66 11.40 17.92 1.13
N ALA A 67 11.20 18.25 2.41
CA ALA A 67 12.26 18.24 3.40
C ALA A 67 12.94 16.87 3.51
N VAL A 68 12.17 15.78 3.47
CA VAL A 68 12.70 14.41 3.48
C VAL A 68 13.42 14.07 2.18
N ALA A 69 12.83 14.41 1.03
CA ALA A 69 13.40 14.08 -0.27
C ALA A 69 14.68 14.86 -0.56
N TYR A 70 14.70 16.14 -0.18
CA TYR A 70 15.76 17.10 -0.46
C TYR A 70 16.65 17.42 0.74
N ASP A 71 16.56 16.65 1.81
CA ASP A 71 17.52 16.73 2.92
C ASP A 71 18.95 16.73 2.35
N SER A 72 19.82 17.53 2.98
CA SER A 72 21.10 18.00 2.45
C SER A 72 22.04 16.85 2.04
N CYS A 73 21.78 15.65 2.55
CA CYS A 73 22.49 14.42 2.19
C CYS A 73 21.69 13.64 1.13
N THR A 74 22.14 13.65 -0.13
CA THR A 74 21.71 12.67 -1.16
C THR A 74 22.21 11.26 -0.89
N TRP A 75 23.03 11.09 0.15
CA TRP A 75 23.67 9.84 0.52
C TRP A 75 23.90 9.75 2.04
N PRO A 76 23.53 8.63 2.68
CA PRO A 76 22.74 7.55 2.10
C PRO A 76 21.30 8.00 1.82
N PRO A 77 20.61 7.43 0.80
CA PRO A 77 19.23 7.81 0.48
C PRO A 77 18.28 7.56 1.66
N PRO A 78 17.20 8.33 1.83
CA PRO A 78 16.37 8.21 3.01
C PRO A 78 15.61 6.88 3.09
N VAL A 79 15.55 6.30 4.30
CA VAL A 79 14.65 5.22 4.67
C VAL A 79 13.62 5.81 5.63
N VAL A 80 12.36 5.86 5.19
CA VAL A 80 11.31 6.66 5.82
C VAL A 80 10.18 5.77 6.29
N ALA A 81 9.89 5.77 7.59
CA ALA A 81 8.71 5.11 8.13
C ALA A 81 7.57 6.11 8.36
N VAL A 82 6.39 5.83 7.81
CA VAL A 82 5.19 6.68 7.97
C VAL A 82 4.23 6.02 8.95
N CYS A 83 4.11 6.60 10.14
CA CYS A 83 3.43 6.03 11.30
C CYS A 83 2.28 6.92 11.80
N GLY A 84 1.30 6.32 12.48
CA GLY A 84 0.13 7.05 13.00
C GLY A 84 -1.15 6.21 13.05
N PRO A 85 -2.24 6.75 13.61
CA PRO A 85 -3.48 6.00 13.82
C PRO A 85 -4.16 5.61 12.50
N GLY A 86 -5.10 4.67 12.58
CA GLY A 86 -5.98 4.33 11.45
C GLY A 86 -6.73 5.57 10.95
N ASN A 87 -6.92 5.66 9.63
CA ASN A 87 -7.63 6.75 8.96
C ASN A 87 -7.02 8.15 9.18
N SER A 88 -5.72 8.26 9.49
CA SER A 88 -5.03 9.55 9.59
C SER A 88 -4.50 10.09 8.26
N GLY A 89 -4.49 9.26 7.20
CA GLY A 89 -3.98 9.64 5.88
C GLY A 89 -2.55 9.15 5.56
N LYS A 90 -1.98 8.24 6.36
CA LYS A 90 -0.62 7.68 6.15
C LYS A 90 -0.33 7.21 4.73
N SER A 91 -1.21 6.43 4.12
CA SER A 91 -1.00 5.93 2.76
C SER A 91 -1.05 7.05 1.72
N ALA A 92 -1.87 8.07 1.95
CA ALA A 92 -1.90 9.25 1.08
C ALA A 92 -0.59 10.04 1.19
N PHE A 93 -0.09 10.27 2.41
CA PHE A 93 1.22 10.90 2.61
C PHE A 93 2.36 10.02 2.04
N SER A 94 2.32 8.71 2.25
CA SER A 94 3.33 7.76 1.72
C SER A 94 3.39 7.81 0.20
N ARG A 95 2.24 7.99 -0.47
CA ARG A 95 2.17 8.21 -1.91
C ARG A 95 2.71 9.56 -2.35
N LEU A 96 2.38 10.64 -1.61
CA LEU A 96 2.95 11.96 -1.86
C LEU A 96 4.48 11.89 -1.79
N LEU A 97 5.01 11.35 -0.69
CA LEU A 97 6.44 11.17 -0.49
C LEU A 97 7.08 10.28 -1.57
N LEU A 98 6.44 9.17 -1.94
CA LEU A 98 6.89 8.33 -3.06
C LEU A 98 7.02 9.14 -4.35
N ASN A 99 6.01 9.94 -4.68
CA ASN A 99 6.02 10.76 -5.89
C ASN A 99 7.12 11.84 -5.85
N THR A 100 7.30 12.51 -4.71
CA THR A 100 8.36 13.50 -4.52
C THR A 100 9.75 12.88 -4.62
N LEU A 101 9.95 11.68 -4.07
CA LEU A 101 11.21 10.94 -4.18
C LEU A 101 11.48 10.47 -5.61
N ILE A 102 10.46 10.05 -6.37
CA ILE A 102 10.62 9.62 -7.78
C ILE A 102 11.13 10.78 -8.66
N ASP A 103 10.76 12.02 -8.36
CA ASP A 103 11.27 13.18 -9.11
C ASP A 103 12.78 13.40 -8.90
N ARG A 104 13.31 12.97 -7.77
CA ARG A 104 14.74 13.12 -7.41
C ARG A 104 15.57 11.87 -7.65
N TYR A 105 14.99 10.69 -7.49
CA TYR A 105 15.66 9.39 -7.57
C TYR A 105 15.09 8.55 -8.71
N LYS A 106 15.97 7.93 -9.51
CA LYS A 106 15.58 7.05 -10.61
C LYS A 106 14.69 5.88 -10.19
N LYS A 107 14.85 5.43 -8.94
CA LYS A 107 14.13 4.31 -8.34
C LYS A 107 13.79 4.65 -6.90
N VAL A 108 12.65 4.19 -6.43
CA VAL A 108 12.21 4.31 -5.03
C VAL A 108 11.60 2.98 -4.59
N GLY A 109 12.05 2.47 -3.45
CA GLY A 109 11.44 1.33 -2.77
C GLY A 109 10.17 1.77 -2.03
N TYR A 110 9.15 0.92 -2.03
CA TYR A 110 7.94 1.11 -1.23
C TYR A 110 7.61 -0.21 -0.53
N LEU A 111 7.72 -0.24 0.79
CA LEU A 111 7.39 -1.37 1.63
C LEU A 111 6.04 -1.11 2.32
N ASP A 112 5.03 -1.87 1.94
CA ASP A 112 3.71 -1.81 2.55
C ASP A 112 3.55 -2.93 3.58
N ILE A 113 3.31 -2.54 4.83
CA ILE A 113 3.12 -3.46 5.94
C ILE A 113 1.69 -3.45 6.48
N ASP A 114 0.76 -2.72 5.85
CA ASP A 114 -0.66 -2.76 6.20
C ASP A 114 -1.38 -3.90 5.48
N VAL A 115 -1.44 -5.07 6.14
CA VAL A 115 -2.17 -6.25 5.60
C VAL A 115 -3.69 -6.03 5.50
N GLY A 116 -4.24 -5.04 6.19
CA GLY A 116 -5.67 -4.75 6.18
C GLY A 116 -6.07 -3.90 4.99
N GLN A 117 -5.32 -2.84 4.72
CA GLN A 117 -5.59 -1.89 3.65
C GLN A 117 -4.32 -1.57 2.84
N PRO A 118 -3.73 -2.58 2.18
CA PRO A 118 -2.53 -2.35 1.40
C PRO A 118 -2.84 -1.48 0.18
N GLU A 119 -1.83 -0.76 -0.30
CA GLU A 119 -1.94 0.26 -1.32
C GLU A 119 -1.94 -0.30 -2.74
N PHE A 120 -1.09 -1.30 -3.01
CA PHE A 120 -0.81 -1.79 -4.37
C PHE A 120 -1.10 -3.28 -4.59
N THR A 121 -1.51 -3.99 -3.54
CA THR A 121 -1.83 -5.42 -3.58
C THR A 121 -3.26 -5.67 -3.09
N PRO A 122 -3.79 -6.89 -3.29
CA PRO A 122 -4.96 -7.33 -2.56
C PRO A 122 -4.72 -7.32 -1.04
N PRO A 123 -5.78 -7.30 -0.21
CA PRO A 123 -5.67 -7.44 1.24
C PRO A 123 -5.00 -8.75 1.66
N GLY A 124 -4.31 -8.72 2.80
CA GLY A 124 -3.62 -9.88 3.38
C GLY A 124 -2.18 -10.07 2.90
N PHE A 125 -1.58 -9.07 2.26
CA PHE A 125 -0.19 -9.10 1.82
C PHE A 125 0.67 -8.10 2.59
N VAL A 126 1.94 -8.48 2.79
CA VAL A 126 3.04 -7.56 3.09
C VAL A 126 3.89 -7.53 1.83
N SER A 127 4.20 -6.35 1.28
CA SER A 127 4.79 -6.27 -0.05
C SER A 127 5.85 -5.18 -0.20
N LEU A 128 6.89 -5.51 -0.94
CA LEU A 128 7.93 -4.59 -1.40
C LEU A 128 7.71 -4.32 -2.90
N HIS A 129 7.63 -3.05 -3.26
CA HIS A 129 7.56 -2.56 -4.63
C HIS A 129 8.79 -1.69 -4.94
N VAL A 130 9.15 -1.59 -6.22
CA VAL A 130 10.18 -0.67 -6.71
C VAL A 130 9.57 0.11 -7.86
N PHE A 131 9.59 1.44 -7.74
CA PHE A 131 9.00 2.37 -8.70
C PHE A 131 10.10 3.12 -9.45
N GLU A 132 9.95 3.24 -10.77
CA GLU A 132 10.80 4.04 -11.67
C GLU A 132 10.04 5.23 -12.26
N GLU A 133 8.71 5.24 -12.11
CA GLU A 133 7.81 6.29 -12.55
C GLU A 133 6.68 6.43 -11.54
N LYS A 134 6.11 7.65 -11.45
CA LYS A 134 4.97 7.92 -10.58
C LYS A 134 3.83 6.97 -10.91
N PRO A 135 3.15 6.36 -9.93
CA PRO A 135 1.96 5.56 -10.16
C PRO A 135 0.95 6.35 -11.00
N LYS A 136 0.68 5.88 -12.22
CA LYS A 136 -0.29 6.47 -13.13
C LYS A 136 -1.69 6.02 -12.74
N ASP A 137 -2.21 6.56 -11.65
CA ASP A 137 -3.64 6.57 -11.37
C ASP A 137 -3.90 7.36 -10.08
N LEU A 138 -4.78 8.35 -10.15
CA LEU A 138 -5.39 8.96 -8.96
C LEU A 138 -6.47 8.04 -8.35
N THR A 139 -6.73 6.88 -8.98
CA THR A 139 -7.73 5.94 -8.49
C THR A 139 -7.17 5.03 -7.40
N ILE A 140 -8.00 4.84 -6.39
CA ILE A 140 -7.80 4.00 -5.22
C ILE A 140 -7.50 2.51 -5.53
N LEU A 141 -7.60 2.10 -6.80
CA LEU A 141 -7.57 0.70 -7.26
C LEU A 141 -6.32 0.33 -8.07
N TYR A 142 -5.29 1.17 -8.09
CA TYR A 142 -4.03 0.87 -8.77
C TYR A 142 -3.34 -0.35 -8.13
N LEU A 143 -3.51 -1.52 -8.75
CA LEU A 143 -2.85 -2.77 -8.35
C LEU A 143 -1.61 -3.02 -9.21
N ARG A 144 -0.53 -3.48 -8.57
CA ARG A 144 0.73 -3.75 -9.24
C ARG A 144 1.38 -5.01 -8.67
N ASN A 145 2.06 -5.76 -9.54
CA ASN A 145 2.90 -6.87 -9.10
C ASN A 145 4.03 -6.35 -8.20
N PRO A 146 4.13 -6.85 -6.96
CA PRO A 146 5.23 -6.49 -6.08
C PRO A 146 6.55 -7.06 -6.58
N LYS A 147 7.66 -6.42 -6.21
CA LYS A 147 9.00 -6.97 -6.43
C LYS A 147 9.19 -8.24 -5.62
N ARG A 148 8.69 -8.24 -4.38
CA ARG A 148 8.61 -9.40 -3.49
C ARG A 148 7.47 -9.19 -2.50
N CYS A 149 6.75 -10.24 -2.13
CA CYS A 149 5.72 -10.15 -1.11
C CYS A 149 5.60 -11.44 -0.32
N PHE A 150 4.93 -11.35 0.83
CA PHE A 150 4.47 -12.49 1.60
C PHE A 150 2.96 -12.41 1.76
N PHE A 151 2.29 -13.55 1.54
CA PHE A 151 0.87 -13.66 1.84
C PHE A 151 0.71 -13.95 3.33
N PHE A 152 0.21 -12.96 4.07
CA PHE A 152 -0.15 -13.11 5.47
C PHE A 152 -1.48 -13.84 5.62
N GLY A 153 -2.40 -13.72 4.66
CA GLY A 153 -3.66 -14.49 4.65
C GLY A 153 -4.70 -14.08 5.68
N ASP A 154 -4.50 -12.95 6.36
CA ASP A 154 -5.49 -12.32 7.23
C ASP A 154 -5.40 -10.79 7.08
N ILE A 155 -6.51 -10.09 7.26
CA ILE A 155 -6.57 -8.62 7.30
C ILE A 155 -6.20 -8.09 8.69
N CYS A 156 -6.12 -8.98 9.68
CA CYS A 156 -5.83 -8.69 11.07
C CYS A 156 -4.47 -9.28 11.47
N ALA A 157 -3.42 -8.50 11.25
CA ALA A 157 -2.07 -8.72 11.77
C ALA A 157 -1.94 -9.16 13.26
N LYS A 158 -2.95 -8.96 14.14
CA LYS A 158 -2.93 -9.35 15.56
C LYS A 158 -2.97 -10.86 15.72
N ARG A 159 -3.44 -11.56 14.68
CA ARG A 159 -3.53 -13.01 14.66
C ARG A 159 -2.17 -13.68 14.84
N ASN A 160 -1.14 -13.13 14.20
CA ASN A 160 0.23 -13.63 14.31
C ASN A 160 1.27 -12.50 14.17
N PRO A 161 1.49 -11.69 15.22
CA PRO A 161 2.40 -10.55 15.19
C PRO A 161 3.86 -10.94 14.89
N LYS A 162 4.30 -12.11 15.37
CA LYS A 162 5.67 -12.62 15.13
C LYS A 162 5.90 -12.98 13.66
N LEU A 163 4.92 -13.61 13.03
CA LEU A 163 4.98 -13.90 11.59
C LEU A 163 5.00 -12.62 10.77
N LEU A 164 4.20 -11.62 11.15
CA LEU A 164 4.22 -10.32 10.50
C LEU A 164 5.61 -9.68 10.57
N LEU A 165 6.22 -9.62 11.76
CA LEU A 165 7.59 -9.10 11.92
C LEU A 165 8.59 -9.87 11.06
N THR A 166 8.49 -11.20 11.03
CA THR A 166 9.35 -12.05 10.18
C THR A 166 9.24 -11.66 8.70
N TYR A 167 8.03 -11.41 8.21
CA TYR A 167 7.80 -10.96 6.83
C TYR A 167 8.35 -9.56 6.57
N ILE A 168 8.15 -8.63 7.51
CA ILE A 168 8.66 -7.26 7.40
C ILE A 168 10.19 -7.29 7.34
N PHE A 169 10.84 -7.99 8.27
CA PHE A 169 12.29 -8.10 8.34
C PHE A 169 12.86 -8.77 7.10
N GLY A 170 12.27 -9.89 6.65
CA GLY A 170 12.73 -10.56 5.43
C GLY A 170 12.60 -9.73 4.16
N LEU A 171 11.57 -8.87 4.04
CA LEU A 171 11.44 -7.94 2.91
C LEU A 171 12.41 -6.75 3.03
N HIS A 172 12.64 -6.26 4.24
CA HIS A 172 13.61 -5.19 4.50
C HIS A 172 15.05 -5.65 4.23
N ASP A 173 15.45 -6.82 4.72
CA ASP A 173 16.78 -7.40 4.47
C ASP A 173 17.01 -7.62 2.97
N TYR A 174 16.00 -8.16 2.29
CA TYR A 174 16.04 -8.30 0.84
C TYR A 174 16.19 -6.95 0.14
N PHE A 175 15.49 -5.91 0.60
CA PHE A 175 15.66 -4.56 0.07
C PHE A 175 17.09 -4.06 0.27
N LEU A 176 17.65 -4.23 1.47
CA LEU A 176 19.00 -3.77 1.78
C LEU A 176 20.04 -4.44 0.87
N GLN A 177 19.94 -5.76 0.73
CA GLN A 177 20.85 -6.56 -0.09
C GLN A 177 20.78 -6.20 -1.59
N GLU A 178 19.58 -6.01 -2.13
CA GLU A 178 19.41 -5.82 -3.57
C GLU A 178 19.49 -4.36 -4.02
N PHE A 179 19.08 -3.42 -3.16
CA PHE A 179 18.80 -2.04 -3.54
C PHE A 179 19.45 -0.98 -2.65
N TYR A 180 20.05 -1.36 -1.51
CA TYR A 180 20.65 -0.42 -0.56
C TYR A 180 22.10 -0.78 -0.22
N CYS A 181 22.79 -1.55 -1.07
CA CYS A 181 24.20 -1.85 -0.87
C CYS A 181 25.06 -0.60 -1.10
N LEU A 182 25.59 -0.04 0.00
CA LEU A 182 26.42 1.17 0.00
C LEU A 182 27.89 0.89 -0.41
N GLY A 183 28.28 -0.38 -0.57
CA GLY A 183 29.69 -0.82 -0.60
C GLY A 183 30.35 -1.06 -1.97
N GLU A 184 29.61 -1.05 -3.10
CA GLU A 184 30.22 -1.18 -4.43
C GLU A 184 30.62 0.19 -4.98
N VAL A 185 31.64 0.79 -4.36
CA VAL A 185 32.30 2.01 -4.88
C VAL A 185 32.85 1.69 -6.27
N GLY A 186 32.20 2.22 -7.32
CA GLY A 186 32.66 2.06 -8.71
C GLY A 186 31.69 1.33 -9.65
N ASN A 187 30.51 0.90 -9.19
CA ASN A 187 29.46 0.38 -10.09
C ASN A 187 28.35 1.43 -10.32
N PRO A 188 28.41 2.26 -11.39
CA PRO A 188 27.41 3.29 -11.66
C PRO A 188 25.99 2.76 -11.93
N LYS A 189 25.79 1.44 -11.97
CA LYS A 189 24.48 0.79 -12.10
C LYS A 189 23.82 0.42 -10.77
N LYS A 190 24.54 0.44 -9.64
CA LYS A 190 24.02 0.11 -8.30
C LYS A 190 24.13 1.32 -7.38
N SER A 191 23.32 2.34 -7.63
CA SER A 191 23.11 3.39 -6.64
C SER A 191 22.06 2.91 -5.64
N ALA A 192 22.32 3.10 -4.35
CA ALA A 192 21.29 2.86 -3.34
C ALA A 192 20.07 3.74 -3.64
N ILE A 193 18.88 3.24 -3.29
CA ILE A 193 17.61 3.92 -3.56
C ILE A 193 16.89 4.22 -2.24
N PRO A 194 16.08 5.28 -2.14
CA PRO A 194 15.29 5.54 -0.94
C PRO A 194 14.21 4.48 -0.75
N LEU A 195 13.73 4.35 0.50
CA LEU A 195 12.64 3.44 0.88
C LEU A 195 11.55 4.20 1.63
N VAL A 196 10.31 4.08 1.18
CA VAL A 196 9.12 4.50 1.94
C VAL A 196 8.47 3.27 2.57
N ILE A 197 8.19 3.31 3.87
CA ILE A 197 7.55 2.24 4.63
C ILE A 197 6.19 2.74 5.12
N ASN A 198 5.11 2.26 4.50
CA ASN A 198 3.74 2.55 4.93
C ASN A 198 3.31 1.57 6.02
N THR A 199 3.00 2.09 7.21
CA THR A 199 2.63 1.24 8.35
C THR A 199 1.12 1.11 8.55
N SER A 200 0.71 0.02 9.21
CA SER A 200 -0.67 -0.12 9.69
C SER A 200 -1.06 0.97 10.70
N GLY A 201 -2.37 1.19 10.87
CA GLY A 201 -2.92 2.15 11.83
C GLY A 201 -2.88 1.73 13.30
N TRP A 202 -2.07 0.73 13.68
CA TRP A 202 -2.12 0.11 15.01
C TRP A 202 -1.11 0.69 15.99
N VAL A 203 -1.54 1.76 16.65
CA VAL A 203 -0.71 2.56 17.55
C VAL A 203 -0.79 2.17 19.03
N LYS A 204 -1.44 1.04 19.37
CA LYS A 204 -1.66 0.60 20.77
C LYS A 204 -1.49 -0.91 20.97
N GLY A 205 -1.20 -1.29 22.22
CA GLY A 205 -1.08 -2.69 22.65
C GLY A 205 -0.07 -3.46 21.79
N THR A 206 -0.43 -4.67 21.36
CA THR A 206 0.39 -5.50 20.47
C THR A 206 0.79 -4.80 19.17
N GLY A 207 -0.05 -3.89 18.65
CA GLY A 207 0.29 -3.13 17.45
C GLY A 207 1.45 -2.15 17.66
N LEU A 208 1.46 -1.49 18.83
CA LEU A 208 2.56 -0.60 19.21
C LEU A 208 3.85 -1.38 19.44
N GLN A 209 3.77 -2.59 20.00
CA GLN A 209 4.93 -3.48 20.15
C GLN A 209 5.52 -3.88 18.79
N VAL A 210 4.68 -4.33 17.85
CA VAL A 210 5.12 -4.63 16.47
C VAL A 210 5.75 -3.41 15.82
N LEU A 211 5.14 -2.23 15.96
CA LEU A 211 5.71 -1.00 15.39
C LEU A 211 7.07 -0.66 16.02
N THR A 212 7.19 -0.82 17.35
CA THR A 212 8.43 -0.60 18.09
C THR A 212 9.54 -1.53 17.62
N ASP A 213 9.26 -2.83 17.54
CA ASP A 213 10.22 -3.84 17.10
C ASP A 213 10.62 -3.61 15.64
N MET A 214 9.67 -3.18 14.80
CA MET A 214 9.94 -2.80 13.42
C MET A 214 10.86 -1.59 13.32
N LEU A 215 10.56 -0.51 14.03
CA LEU A 215 11.38 0.71 14.00
C LEU A 215 12.79 0.46 14.54
N LYS A 216 12.93 -0.33 15.61
CA LYS A 216 14.24 -0.78 16.14
C LYS A 216 15.02 -1.55 15.08
N TYR A 217 14.38 -2.52 14.42
CA TYR A 217 15.05 -3.38 13.45
C TYR A 217 15.42 -2.64 12.16
N VAL A 218 14.49 -1.87 11.61
CA VAL A 218 14.68 -1.12 10.36
C VAL A 218 15.66 0.04 10.54
N SER A 219 15.68 0.66 11.73
CA SER A 219 16.50 1.85 12.00
C SER A 219 16.35 2.92 10.91
N PRO A 220 15.11 3.41 10.65
CA PRO A 220 14.87 4.37 9.56
C PRO A 220 15.60 5.69 9.84
N SER A 221 16.03 6.38 8.77
CA SER A 221 16.61 7.72 8.90
C SER A 221 15.56 8.78 9.22
N HIS A 222 14.31 8.55 8.79
CA HIS A 222 13.20 9.45 9.03
C HIS A 222 11.98 8.70 9.57
N VAL A 223 11.30 9.30 10.55
CA VAL A 223 10.00 8.81 11.04
C VAL A 223 8.98 9.92 10.93
N ILE A 224 8.02 9.74 10.03
CA ILE A 224 6.90 10.65 9.85
C ILE A 224 5.76 10.21 10.77
N ARG A 225 5.37 11.09 11.69
CA ARG A 225 4.27 10.87 12.62
C ARG A 225 3.05 11.65 12.15
N VAL A 226 2.06 10.93 11.63
CA VAL A 226 0.76 11.52 11.30
C VAL A 226 -0.10 11.55 12.55
N SER A 227 -0.35 12.73 13.09
CA SER A 227 -1.05 12.94 14.35
C SER A 227 -2.43 13.55 14.16
N THR A 228 -3.39 13.08 14.97
CA THR A 228 -4.74 13.66 15.03
C THR A 228 -4.86 14.65 16.18
N ILE A 229 -5.88 15.50 16.17
CA ILE A 229 -6.18 16.39 17.31
C ILE A 229 -6.54 15.64 18.59
N VAL A 230 -6.86 14.34 18.50
CA VAL A 230 -7.25 13.52 19.65
C VAL A 230 -6.01 12.80 20.19
N GLU A 231 -5.31 13.44 21.11
CA GLU A 231 -4.01 13.00 21.66
C GLU A 231 -3.97 11.51 22.06
N ARG A 232 -5.00 11.04 22.78
CA ARG A 232 -5.11 9.63 23.20
C ARG A 232 -5.16 8.62 22.05
N LYS A 233 -5.36 9.04 20.81
CA LYS A 233 -5.33 8.18 19.61
C LYS A 233 -3.96 8.16 18.93
N ASN A 234 -3.06 9.07 19.28
CA ASN A 234 -1.76 9.19 18.64
C ASN A 234 -0.74 8.20 19.23
N LEU A 235 0.42 8.14 18.59
CA LEU A 235 1.58 7.42 19.11
C LEU A 235 2.15 8.12 20.35
N PRO A 236 2.83 7.39 21.25
CA PRO A 236 3.56 8.01 22.36
C PRO A 236 4.55 9.07 21.83
N GLY A 237 4.77 10.15 22.59
CA GLY A 237 5.71 11.21 22.23
C GLY A 237 7.16 10.73 22.12
N GLY A 238 8.01 11.56 21.50
CA GLY A 238 9.45 11.26 21.34
C GLY A 238 9.75 10.01 20.52
N MET A 239 10.93 9.45 20.76
CA MET A 239 11.44 8.23 20.11
C MET A 239 11.10 7.00 20.96
N PHE A 240 9.81 6.68 21.08
CA PHE A 240 9.31 5.60 21.96
C PHE A 240 9.89 4.20 21.68
N TRP A 241 10.56 4.03 20.55
CA TRP A 241 11.22 2.80 20.14
C TRP A 241 12.72 2.78 20.48
N MET A 242 13.30 3.83 21.05
CA MET A 242 14.69 3.85 21.50
C MET A 242 14.77 3.55 23.00
N ASN A 243 15.86 2.95 23.45
CA ASN A 243 16.09 2.77 24.89
C ASN A 243 16.60 4.08 25.51
N GLU A 244 16.22 4.37 26.76
CA GLU A 244 16.76 5.53 27.49
C GLU A 244 18.29 5.39 27.61
N GLY A 245 19.04 6.30 27.00
CA GLY A 245 20.51 6.32 27.04
C GLY A 245 21.23 5.77 25.81
N GLU A 246 20.52 5.26 24.79
CA GLU A 246 21.10 5.06 23.46
C GLU A 246 21.30 6.43 22.80
N GLY A 247 22.55 6.91 22.83
CA GLY A 247 22.92 8.24 22.37
C GLY A 247 22.56 8.51 20.91
N ASP A 248 22.05 9.73 20.69
CA ASP A 248 21.92 10.50 19.44
C ASP A 248 21.96 9.70 18.13
N SER A 249 21.04 8.73 17.98
CA SER A 249 20.69 8.28 16.64
C SER A 249 20.04 9.47 15.95
N SER A 250 20.68 10.01 14.91
CA SER A 250 20.23 11.15 14.11
C SER A 250 19.00 10.83 13.25
N VAL A 251 17.96 10.26 13.87
CA VAL A 251 16.69 9.95 13.22
C VAL A 251 15.86 11.23 13.21
N ASN A 252 15.54 11.70 12.01
CA ASN A 252 14.70 12.87 11.83
C ASN A 252 13.23 12.49 12.06
N VAL A 253 12.69 12.90 13.21
CA VAL A 253 11.27 12.70 13.51
C VAL A 253 10.49 13.95 13.09
N VAL A 254 9.57 13.79 12.15
CA VAL A 254 8.72 14.88 11.65
C VAL A 254 7.28 14.58 12.00
N GLU A 255 6.59 15.53 12.62
CA GLU A 255 5.18 15.42 12.95
C GLU A 255 4.34 16.22 11.95
N ILE A 256 3.30 15.59 11.40
CA ILE A 256 2.38 16.20 10.43
C ILE A 256 0.91 15.99 10.84
N PRO A 257 0.00 16.91 10.49
CA PRO A 257 -1.41 16.78 10.84
C PRO A 257 -2.11 15.69 10.01
N ALA A 258 -3.08 15.00 10.60
CA ALA A 258 -3.92 14.06 9.87
C ALA A 258 -4.84 14.75 8.83
N ALA A 259 -5.11 14.07 7.72
CA ALA A 259 -5.91 14.61 6.60
C ALA A 259 -7.35 14.97 6.99
N GLN A 260 -7.96 14.21 7.91
CA GLN A 260 -9.30 14.48 8.45
C GLN A 260 -9.37 14.07 9.93
N ASN A 261 -10.30 14.68 10.67
CA ASN A 261 -10.74 14.15 11.96
C ASN A 261 -11.34 12.77 11.71
N SER A 262 -10.78 11.72 12.34
CA SER A 262 -11.14 10.34 12.02
C SER A 262 -12.67 10.16 12.01
N PRO A 263 -13.27 9.66 10.92
CA PRO A 263 -14.70 9.40 10.90
C PRO A 263 -15.10 8.46 12.04
N ARG A 264 -16.38 8.48 12.45
CA ARG A 264 -16.88 7.55 13.48
C ARG A 264 -16.41 6.14 13.14
N HIS A 265 -15.87 5.41 14.11
CA HIS A 265 -15.21 4.11 13.92
C HIS A 265 -16.04 3.09 13.11
N MET A 266 -17.38 3.15 13.17
CA MET A 266 -18.27 2.31 12.36
C MET A 266 -18.23 2.64 10.86
N LEU A 267 -18.18 3.93 10.50
CA LEU A 267 -18.07 4.39 9.12
C LEU A 267 -16.71 4.00 8.53
N ALA A 268 -15.64 4.24 9.28
CA ALA A 268 -14.28 3.82 8.93
C ALA A 268 -14.18 2.32 8.64
N LYS A 269 -14.84 1.48 9.46
CA LYS A 269 -14.88 0.02 9.25
C LYS A 269 -15.66 -0.38 8.00
N LYS A 270 -16.78 0.29 7.71
CA LYS A 270 -17.60 0.02 6.52
C LYS A 270 -16.84 0.38 5.25
N GLU A 271 -16.24 1.57 5.21
CA GLU A 271 -15.36 2.02 4.12
C GLU A 271 -14.19 1.05 3.93
N ALA A 272 -13.52 0.66 5.02
CA ALA A 272 -12.42 -0.29 4.94
C ALA A 272 -12.82 -1.66 4.37
N ARG A 273 -14.04 -2.11 4.62
CA ARG A 273 -14.56 -3.34 4.01
C ARG A 273 -14.81 -3.14 2.51
N ILE A 274 -15.52 -2.08 2.13
CA ILE A 274 -15.82 -1.78 0.73
C ILE A 274 -14.54 -1.68 -0.09
N MET A 275 -13.53 -0.98 0.44
CA MET A 275 -12.22 -0.82 -0.20
C MET A 275 -11.50 -2.15 -0.42
N ARG A 276 -11.59 -3.06 0.54
CA ARG A 276 -11.02 -4.42 0.40
C ARG A 276 -11.75 -5.23 -0.66
N ASP A 277 -13.08 -5.16 -0.67
CA ASP A 277 -13.90 -5.86 -1.66
C ASP A 277 -13.62 -5.32 -3.08
N LEU A 278 -13.54 -3.99 -3.25
CA LEU A 278 -13.18 -3.35 -4.52
C LEU A 278 -11.77 -3.75 -4.99
N ARG A 279 -10.78 -3.84 -4.09
CA ARG A 279 -9.43 -4.31 -4.44
C ARG A 279 -9.42 -5.77 -4.89
N LEU A 280 -10.21 -6.63 -4.25
CA LEU A 280 -10.34 -8.03 -4.68
C LEU A 280 -11.01 -8.12 -6.06
N ILE A 281 -12.08 -7.36 -6.29
CA ILE A 281 -12.73 -7.27 -7.59
C ILE A 281 -11.74 -6.78 -8.65
N ALA A 282 -10.99 -5.70 -8.37
CA ALA A 282 -9.98 -5.17 -9.29
C ALA A 282 -8.85 -6.17 -9.59
N TYR A 283 -8.45 -6.99 -8.61
CA TYR A 283 -7.47 -8.05 -8.80
C TYR A 283 -7.99 -9.12 -9.75
N PHE A 284 -9.15 -9.69 -9.43
CA PHE A 284 -9.74 -10.77 -10.20
C PHE A 284 -10.23 -10.33 -11.58
N ARG A 285 -10.57 -9.06 -11.75
CA ARG A 285 -10.90 -8.47 -13.06
C ARG A 285 -9.78 -8.62 -14.08
N GLN A 286 -8.53 -8.67 -13.63
CA GLN A 286 -7.36 -8.85 -14.50
C GLN A 286 -7.33 -10.25 -15.16
N CYS A 287 -8.06 -11.21 -14.59
CA CYS A 287 -8.19 -12.56 -15.14
C CYS A 287 -9.22 -12.66 -16.28
N LEU A 288 -10.05 -11.63 -16.49
CA LEU A 288 -11.07 -11.58 -17.53
C LEU A 288 -10.57 -10.79 -18.75
N PRO A 289 -11.10 -11.05 -19.97
CA PRO A 289 -10.81 -10.23 -21.15
C PRO A 289 -11.01 -8.74 -20.88
N ARG A 290 -10.19 -7.88 -21.51
CA ARG A 290 -10.24 -6.44 -21.24
C ARG A 290 -11.58 -5.81 -21.60
N GLU A 291 -12.23 -6.37 -22.60
CA GLU A 291 -13.50 -5.92 -23.15
C GLU A 291 -14.69 -6.36 -22.29
N PHE A 292 -14.49 -7.29 -21.35
CA PHE A 292 -15.56 -7.80 -20.50
C PHE A 292 -16.01 -6.73 -19.49
N PRO A 293 -17.26 -6.24 -19.55
CA PRO A 293 -17.72 -5.23 -18.60
C PRO A 293 -17.80 -5.82 -17.19
N VAL A 294 -17.18 -5.17 -16.20
CA VAL A 294 -17.33 -5.51 -14.78
C VAL A 294 -17.61 -4.23 -14.03
N PHE A 295 -18.84 -4.11 -13.55
CA PHE A 295 -19.31 -2.98 -12.76
C PHE A 295 -19.68 -3.40 -11.33
N CYS A 296 -19.98 -4.68 -11.13
CA CYS A 296 -20.28 -5.24 -9.82
C CYS A 296 -19.66 -6.64 -9.62
N PHE A 297 -19.86 -7.19 -8.41
CA PHE A 297 -19.39 -8.54 -8.08
C PHE A 297 -20.08 -9.62 -8.92
N ASP A 298 -21.37 -9.46 -9.25
CA ASP A 298 -22.10 -10.47 -10.02
C ASP A 298 -21.58 -10.58 -11.46
N ASP A 299 -21.16 -9.47 -12.07
CA ASP A 299 -20.50 -9.46 -13.38
C ASP A 299 -19.19 -10.27 -13.34
N LEU A 300 -18.43 -10.16 -12.24
CA LEU A 300 -17.20 -10.93 -12.04
C LEU A 300 -17.50 -12.43 -11.98
N VAL A 301 -18.55 -12.83 -11.26
CA VAL A 301 -19.00 -14.23 -11.16
C VAL A 301 -19.43 -14.76 -12.53
N GLN A 302 -20.21 -13.99 -13.28
CA GLN A 302 -20.62 -14.36 -14.63
C GLN A 302 -19.42 -14.49 -15.57
N GLY A 303 -18.48 -13.54 -15.49
CA GLY A 303 -17.23 -13.59 -16.24
C GLY A 303 -16.43 -14.85 -15.93
N PHE A 304 -16.31 -15.22 -14.66
CA PHE A 304 -15.65 -16.47 -14.27
C PHE A 304 -16.40 -17.72 -14.70
N GLY A 305 -17.73 -17.69 -14.75
CA GLY A 305 -18.52 -18.78 -15.32
C GLY A 305 -18.29 -18.97 -16.82
N SER A 306 -17.86 -17.92 -17.53
CA SER A 306 -17.59 -17.95 -18.97
C SER A 306 -16.20 -18.45 -19.36
N ILE A 307 -15.25 -18.48 -18.42
CA ILE A 307 -13.88 -18.97 -18.68
C ILE A 307 -13.78 -20.47 -18.39
N HIS A 308 -12.91 -21.16 -19.13
CA HIS A 308 -12.58 -22.54 -18.81
C HIS A 308 -11.66 -22.59 -17.58
N PRO A 309 -12.06 -23.24 -16.47
CA PRO A 309 -11.25 -23.27 -15.26
C PRO A 309 -9.99 -24.12 -15.46
N PHE A 310 -8.89 -23.71 -14.82
CA PHE A 310 -7.70 -24.54 -14.74
C PHE A 310 -7.97 -25.78 -13.89
N ARG A 311 -7.63 -26.96 -14.43
CA ARG A 311 -7.73 -28.23 -13.70
C ARG A 311 -6.35 -28.61 -13.18
N LEU A 312 -6.22 -28.65 -11.86
CA LEU A 312 -5.01 -29.09 -11.17
C LEU A 312 -5.32 -30.35 -10.36
N PRO A 313 -4.56 -31.45 -10.53
CA PRO A 313 -4.72 -32.63 -9.69
C PRO A 313 -4.45 -32.30 -8.23
N LEU A 314 -5.31 -32.76 -7.31
CA LEU A 314 -5.11 -32.55 -5.87
C LEU A 314 -3.78 -33.13 -5.37
N SER A 315 -3.28 -34.20 -5.98
CA SER A 315 -1.96 -34.76 -5.68
C SER A 315 -0.78 -33.83 -6.01
N LYS A 316 -1.03 -32.76 -6.77
CA LYS A 316 -0.06 -31.70 -7.09
C LYS A 316 -0.24 -30.45 -6.22
N ILE A 317 -1.23 -30.43 -5.32
CA ILE A 317 -1.54 -29.28 -4.47
C ILE A 317 -1.27 -29.67 -3.02
N HIS A 318 -0.47 -28.85 -2.34
CA HIS A 318 -0.32 -28.93 -0.89
C HIS A 318 -1.03 -27.74 -0.26
N VAL A 319 -1.97 -28.02 0.64
CA VAL A 319 -2.76 -26.98 1.33
C VAL A 319 -2.17 -26.78 2.73
N ILE A 320 -1.73 -25.56 3.01
CA ILE A 320 -1.15 -25.16 4.30
C ILE A 320 -2.09 -24.14 4.96
N ASP A 321 -2.41 -24.34 6.23
CA ASP A 321 -3.02 -23.30 7.07
C ASP A 321 -1.91 -22.50 7.76
N LEU A 322 -1.87 -21.19 7.51
CA LEU A 322 -0.80 -20.31 8.02
C LEU A 322 -0.97 -19.94 9.50
N HIS A 323 -2.19 -20.01 10.04
CA HIS A 323 -2.51 -19.50 11.37
C HIS A 323 -3.08 -20.55 12.32
N CYS A 324 -3.22 -21.81 11.87
CA CYS A 324 -3.65 -22.92 12.69
C CYS A 324 -2.62 -24.06 12.62
N GLN A 325 -2.22 -24.60 13.78
CA GLN A 325 -1.65 -25.94 13.80
C GLN A 325 -2.79 -26.94 13.63
N VAL A 326 -2.92 -27.49 12.43
CA VAL A 326 -4.00 -28.45 12.15
C VAL A 326 -3.66 -29.77 12.85
N SER A 327 -4.49 -30.20 13.81
CA SER A 327 -4.43 -31.59 14.30
C SER A 327 -4.69 -32.54 13.13
N SER A 328 -3.97 -33.65 13.04
CA SER A 328 -3.86 -34.61 11.93
C SER A 328 -5.14 -35.27 11.39
N LYS A 329 -6.33 -34.72 11.64
CA LYS A 329 -7.60 -35.18 11.05
C LYS A 329 -7.73 -34.62 9.62
N PRO A 330 -8.08 -35.46 8.63
CA PRO A 330 -8.26 -35.01 7.26
C PRO A 330 -9.47 -34.07 7.16
N TYR A 331 -9.21 -32.80 6.83
CA TYR A 331 -10.26 -31.87 6.45
C TYR A 331 -10.71 -32.18 5.02
N ILE A 332 -11.96 -32.59 4.86
CA ILE A 332 -12.61 -32.60 3.54
C ILE A 332 -12.87 -31.13 3.19
N PHE A 333 -12.01 -30.53 2.38
CA PHE A 333 -12.25 -29.22 1.77
C PHE A 333 -13.45 -29.34 0.81
N ARG A 334 -14.66 -29.03 1.28
CA ARG A 334 -15.82 -28.73 0.43
C ARG A 334 -15.75 -27.28 -0.06
N LYS A 335 -14.70 -26.92 -0.79
CA LYS A 335 -14.65 -25.67 -1.54
C LYS A 335 -14.01 -25.91 -2.89
N THR A 336 -14.77 -25.67 -3.95
CA THR A 336 -14.21 -25.43 -5.28
C THR A 336 -13.32 -24.20 -5.17
N VAL A 337 -12.01 -24.40 -5.24
CA VAL A 337 -11.04 -23.30 -5.31
C VAL A 337 -10.87 -22.98 -6.79
N PHE A 338 -11.33 -21.80 -7.20
CA PHE A 338 -10.91 -21.23 -8.48
C PHE A 338 -9.47 -20.74 -8.28
N ILE A 339 -8.52 -21.42 -8.92
CA ILE A 339 -7.10 -21.01 -8.97
C ILE A 339 -6.87 -20.24 -10.26
#